data_AF-J9E852-F1
#
_entry.id   AF-J9E852-F1
#
_cell.length_a   1.000
_cell.length_b   1.000
_cell.length_c   1.000
_cell.angle_alpha   90.00
_cell.angle_beta   90.00
_cell.angle_gamma   90.00
#
_symmetry.space_group_name_H-M   'P 1'
#
loop_
_entity.id
_entity.type
_entity.pdbx_description
1 polymer ?
#
loop_
_entity_poly.entity_id
_entity_poly.type
_entity_poly.pdbx_seq_one_letter_code
_entity_poly.pdbx_strand_id
1 'polypeptide(L)'
;FYFDNETEQCLPFLYKGCGGNENRFSNIEMCRINCIPQDYGWCAMKGKAYEDNESSTVICSGPNSDQCPEKYICRHLAFFGICCPKKLK
;
A
#
# COMPACT_ATOMS: atom_id res chain seq x y z
N PHE A 1 -16.51 0.09 11.38
CA PHE A 1 -15.21 0.59 10.86
C PHE A 1 -15.49 1.56 9.75
N TYR A 2 -14.70 2.62 9.65
CA TYR A 2 -14.74 3.57 8.53
C TYR A 2 -13.32 3.75 7.99
N PHE A 3 -13.20 4.08 6.72
CA PHE A 3 -11.93 4.46 6.12
C PHE A 3 -11.69 5.95 6.33
N ASP A 4 -10.57 6.26 6.97
CA ASP A 4 -10.05 7.61 7.09
C ASP A 4 -9.08 7.88 5.95
N ASN A 5 -9.39 8.86 5.10
CA ASN A 5 -8.59 9.21 3.94
C ASN A 5 -7.34 10.02 4.30
N GLU A 6 -7.31 10.69 5.46
CA GLU A 6 -6.13 11.46 5.88
C GLU A 6 -4.99 10.53 6.31
N THR A 7 -5.33 9.48 7.06
CA THR A 7 -4.35 8.49 7.53
C THR A 7 -4.24 7.26 6.64
N GLU A 8 -5.16 7.10 5.69
CA GLU A 8 -5.38 5.90 4.86
C GLU A 8 -5.57 4.63 5.70
N GLN A 9 -6.32 4.74 6.80
CA GLN A 9 -6.55 3.64 7.74
C GLN A 9 -8.02 3.31 7.92
N CYS A 10 -8.29 2.03 8.19
CA CYS A 10 -9.59 1.57 8.65
C CYS A 10 -9.69 1.67 10.17
N LEU A 11 -10.45 2.64 10.68
CA LEU A 11 -10.57 2.94 12.10
C LEU A 11 -11.92 2.44 12.67
N PRO A 12 -11.96 1.97 13.93
CA PRO A 12 -13.21 1.65 14.60
C PRO A 12 -13.98 2.93 14.95
N PHE A 13 -15.31 2.85 14.89
CA PHE A 13 -16.18 3.93 15.38
C PHE A 13 -17.49 3.34 15.91
N LEU A 14 -18.12 4.03 16.85
CA LEU A 14 -19.41 3.63 17.41
C LEU A 14 -20.56 4.25 16.59
N TYR A 15 -21.36 3.40 15.97
CA TYR A 15 -22.56 3.81 15.25
C TYR A 15 -23.82 3.49 16.08
N LYS A 16 -24.64 4.52 16.35
CA LYS A 16 -25.80 4.43 17.26
C LYS A 16 -27.12 4.01 16.59
N GLY A 17 -27.13 3.69 15.30
CA GLY A 17 -28.28 3.03 14.67
C GLY A 17 -29.22 3.90 13.82
N CYS A 18 -28.85 5.14 13.48
CA CYS A 18 -29.63 5.95 12.54
C CYS A 18 -28.72 6.81 11.63
N GLY A 19 -29.10 6.97 10.35
CA GLY A 19 -28.35 7.70 9.33
C GLY A 19 -27.09 6.97 8.82
N GLY A 20 -26.37 7.52 7.84
CA GLY A 20 -25.08 6.98 7.41
C GLY A 20 -24.83 7.13 5.91
N ASN A 21 -23.61 6.74 5.50
CA ASN A 21 -23.18 6.66 4.11
C ASN A 21 -22.47 5.31 3.88
N GLU A 22 -21.92 5.11 2.68
CA GLU A 22 -21.24 3.87 2.28
C GLU A 22 -19.89 3.65 2.98
N ASN A 23 -19.33 4.67 3.65
CA ASN A 23 -18.08 4.57 4.41
C ASN A 23 -18.30 3.94 5.81
N ARG A 24 -19.00 2.80 5.85
CA ARG A 24 -19.31 2.06 7.07
C ARG A 24 -19.24 0.55 6.83
N PHE A 25 -18.34 -0.09 7.54
CA PHE A 25 -18.05 -1.52 7.43
C PHE A 25 -18.28 -2.27 8.74
N SER A 26 -18.79 -3.50 8.64
CA SER A 26 -19.13 -4.37 9.78
C SER A 26 -17.89 -4.87 10.54
N ASN A 27 -16.77 -5.04 9.85
CA ASN A 27 -15.49 -5.44 10.44
C ASN A 27 -14.32 -4.74 9.72
N ILE A 28 -13.12 -4.86 10.31
CA ILE A 28 -11.92 -4.21 9.80
C ILE A 28 -11.52 -4.75 8.42
N GLU A 29 -11.68 -6.05 8.19
CA GLU A 29 -11.26 -6.70 6.96
C GLU A 29 -12.09 -6.22 5.76
N MET A 30 -13.40 -6.08 5.96
CA MET A 30 -14.29 -5.56 4.93
C MET A 30 -13.97 -4.10 4.59
N CYS A 31 -13.58 -3.29 5.59
CA CYS A 31 -13.07 -1.95 5.31
C CYS A 31 -11.77 -1.99 4.49
N ARG A 32 -10.83 -2.86 4.87
CA ARG A 32 -9.54 -2.99 4.19
C ARG A 32 -9.71 -3.43 2.74
N ILE A 33 -10.49 -4.48 2.49
CA ILE A 33 -10.74 -5.00 1.14
C ILE A 33 -11.38 -3.94 0.23
N ASN A 34 -12.30 -3.12 0.76
CA ASN A 34 -13.02 -2.14 -0.05
C ASN A 34 -12.26 -0.83 -0.24
N CYS A 35 -11.50 -0.37 0.76
CA CYS A 35 -10.92 0.97 0.74
C CYS A 35 -9.40 0.99 0.67
N ILE A 36 -8.72 -0.05 1.14
CA ILE A 36 -7.28 -0.18 1.03
C ILE A 36 -7.00 -0.96 -0.26
N PRO A 37 -6.27 -0.37 -1.23
CA PRO A 37 -5.87 -1.09 -2.42
C PRO A 37 -5.12 -2.36 -2.01
N GLN A 38 -5.70 -3.51 -2.36
CA GLN A 38 -5.08 -4.82 -2.22
C GLN A 38 -3.92 -4.91 -3.21
N ASP A 39 -2.74 -4.33 -2.90
CA ASP A 39 -1.44 -4.37 -3.59
C ASP A 39 -1.42 -4.79 -5.08
N TYR A 40 -2.40 -4.34 -5.87
CA TYR A 40 -2.53 -4.65 -7.30
C TYR A 40 -1.65 -3.65 -8.03
N GLY A 41 -0.35 -3.79 -7.80
CA GLY A 41 0.67 -2.83 -8.19
C GLY A 41 1.80 -2.71 -7.18
N TRP A 42 2.28 -3.84 -6.65
CA TRP A 42 3.66 -4.02 -6.20
C TRP A 42 4.10 -3.30 -4.89
N CYS A 43 3.71 -2.05 -4.64
CA CYS A 43 4.06 -1.31 -3.44
C CYS A 43 2.82 -0.82 -2.67
N ALA A 44 2.96 -0.69 -1.35
CA ALA A 44 1.88 -0.21 -0.48
C ALA A 44 1.38 1.20 -0.85
N MET A 45 0.11 1.50 -0.53
CA MET A 45 -0.53 2.83 -0.65
C MET A 45 -0.52 3.42 -2.07
N LYS A 46 -0.81 2.60 -3.10
CA LYS A 46 -0.73 3.01 -4.52
C LYS A 46 0.66 3.53 -4.92
N GLY A 47 1.69 3.24 -4.13
CA GLY A 47 3.05 3.62 -4.45
C GLY A 47 3.45 2.97 -5.77
N LYS A 48 3.99 3.74 -6.70
CA LYS A 48 4.61 3.16 -7.89
C LYS A 48 5.97 2.61 -7.52
N ALA A 49 6.30 1.42 -8.01
CA ALA A 49 7.64 0.89 -7.92
C ALA A 49 8.62 1.83 -8.65
N TYR A 50 9.89 1.81 -8.26
CA TYR A 50 10.93 2.52 -8.98
C TYR A 50 11.08 1.91 -10.38
N GLU A 51 11.04 2.77 -11.40
CA GLU A 51 11.29 2.42 -12.79
C GLU A 51 12.63 3.02 -13.22
N ASP A 52 13.38 2.30 -14.06
CA ASP A 52 14.59 2.81 -14.68
C ASP A 52 14.28 3.76 -15.86
N ASN A 53 15.32 4.22 -16.55
CA ASN A 53 15.18 5.11 -17.70
C ASN A 53 14.45 4.47 -18.89
N GLU A 54 14.30 3.14 -18.91
CA GLU A 54 13.58 2.38 -19.93
C GLU A 54 12.13 2.07 -19.50
N SER A 55 11.65 2.68 -18.40
CA SER A 55 10.36 2.40 -17.79
C SER A 55 10.21 0.95 -17.30
N SER A 56 11.32 0.26 -17.04
CA SER A 56 11.32 -1.09 -16.49
C SER A 56 11.38 -1.04 -14.96
N THR A 57 10.54 -1.84 -14.29
CA THR A 57 10.54 -1.91 -12.82
C THR A 57 11.84 -2.49 -12.30
N VAL A 58 12.47 -1.79 -11.37
CA VAL A 58 13.74 -2.20 -10.77
C VAL A 58 13.49 -3.22 -9.67
N ILE A 59 13.95 -4.44 -9.95
CA ILE A 59 13.98 -5.56 -9.02
C ILE A 59 15.21 -5.39 -8.11
N CYS A 60 15.03 -5.57 -6.81
CA CYS A 60 16.10 -5.67 -5.83
C CYS A 60 16.19 -7.11 -5.31
N SER A 61 17.34 -7.52 -4.77
CA SER A 61 17.62 -8.92 -4.35
C SER A 61 17.76 -9.92 -5.49
N GLY A 62 18.41 -9.50 -6.57
CA GLY A 62 18.96 -10.38 -7.61
C GLY A 62 20.50 -10.30 -7.61
N PRO A 63 21.21 -11.13 -8.39
CA PRO A 63 22.68 -11.21 -8.36
C PRO A 63 23.42 -9.90 -8.69
N ASN A 64 22.74 -8.88 -9.23
CA ASN A 64 23.33 -7.61 -9.68
C ASN A 64 22.60 -6.34 -9.15
N SER A 65 21.65 -6.46 -8.22
CA SER A 65 20.81 -5.33 -7.80
C SER A 65 20.43 -5.44 -6.33
N ASP A 66 21.37 -5.12 -5.45
CA ASP A 66 21.15 -5.16 -4.00
C ASP A 66 20.77 -3.79 -3.40
N GLN A 67 20.76 -2.71 -4.20
CA GLN A 67 20.48 -1.36 -3.68
C GLN A 67 19.47 -0.58 -4.51
N CYS A 68 18.37 -0.21 -3.84
CA CYS A 68 17.42 0.75 -4.34
C CYS A 68 17.96 2.19 -4.23
N PRO A 69 17.54 3.12 -5.10
CA PRO A 69 17.93 4.53 -5.04
C PRO A 69 17.54 5.21 -3.71
N GLU A 70 18.13 6.37 -3.45
CA GLU A 70 17.75 7.21 -2.32
C GLU A 70 16.23 7.50 -2.35
N LYS A 71 15.58 7.38 -1.18
CA LYS A 71 14.11 7.42 -0.95
C LYS A 71 13.34 6.14 -1.27
N TYR A 72 13.98 5.09 -1.77
CA TYR A 72 13.37 3.78 -1.99
C TYR A 72 13.92 2.73 -1.01
N ILE A 73 13.13 1.69 -0.76
CA ILE A 73 13.50 0.51 0.04
C ILE A 73 13.14 -0.75 -0.74
N CYS A 74 13.97 -1.77 -0.57
CA CYS A 74 13.70 -3.08 -1.13
C CYS A 74 12.56 -3.74 -0.35
N ARG A 75 11.45 -4.05 -1.04
CA ARG A 75 10.33 -4.83 -0.52
C ARG A 75 10.34 -6.19 -1.18
N HIS A 76 10.57 -7.23 -0.37
CA HIS A 76 10.59 -8.61 -0.84
C HIS A 76 9.18 -9.14 -1.08
N LEU A 77 8.96 -9.63 -2.28
CA LEU A 77 7.85 -10.51 -2.65
C LEU A 77 8.30 -11.98 -2.49
N ALA A 78 7.47 -12.92 -2.92
CA ALA A 78 7.70 -14.35 -2.74
C ALA A 78 9.05 -14.85 -3.28
N PHE A 79 9.58 -14.24 -4.36
CA PHE A 79 10.80 -14.71 -5.04
C PHE A 79 11.81 -13.63 -5.40
N PHE A 80 11.38 -12.37 -5.43
CA PHE A 80 12.20 -11.23 -5.83
C PHE A 80 11.80 -10.02 -4.99
N GLY A 81 12.69 -9.05 -4.83
CA GLY A 81 12.35 -7.77 -4.24
C GLY A 81 12.10 -6.72 -5.31
N ILE A 82 11.40 -5.65 -4.94
CA ILE A 82 11.27 -4.46 -5.79
C ILE A 82 11.52 -3.20 -4.97
N CYS A 83 11.92 -2.14 -5.65
CA CYS A 83 12.18 -0.86 -4.99
C CYS A 83 10.89 -0.06 -4.83
N CYS A 84 10.43 0.06 -3.59
CA CYS A 84 9.22 0.82 -3.23
C CYS A 84 9.57 2.11 -2.47
N PRO A 85 8.77 3.18 -2.61
CA PRO A 85 9.01 4.43 -1.89
C PRO A 85 8.99 4.22 -0.37
N LYS A 86 9.93 4.86 0.34
CA LYS A 86 9.90 4.96 1.81
C LYS A 86 8.64 5.73 2.22
N LYS A 87 7.91 5.24 3.23
CA LYS A 87 6.90 6.06 3.91
C LYS A 87 7.60 7.30 4.46
N LEU A 88 7.29 8.46 3.89
CA LEU A 88 7.60 9.75 4.52
C LEU A 88 6.62 9.89 5.67
N LYS A 89 7.15 9.88 6.90
CA LYS A 89 6.39 10.13 8.12
C LYS A 89 6.07 11.62 8.24
#